data_AF-A0A3N5Q8Q0-F1
#
_entry.id   AF-A0A3N5Q8Q0-F1
#
_cell.length_a   1.000
_cell.length_b   1.000
_cell.length_c   1.000
_cell.angle_alpha   90.00
_cell.angle_beta   90.00
_cell.angle_gamma   90.00
#
_symmetry.space_group_name_H-M   'P 1'
#
loop_
_entity.id
_entity.type
_entity.pdbx_description
1 polymer ?
#
loop_
_entity_poly.entity_id
_entity_poly.type
_entity_poly.pdbx_seq_one_letter_code
_entity_poly.pdbx_strand_id
1 'polypeptide(L)' 'MNLLRSIFLYGSKNNLLKNYLPHFYFVRKAVKKFMPGEFLDDAIEAAKNLNKKNLGVVFTYLGENLNNIDEAEAVKD' A
#
# COMPACT_ATOMS: atom_id res chain seq x y z
N MET A 1 16.95 21.53 0.49
CA MET A 1 16.70 20.07 0.59
C MET A 1 16.18 19.75 1.97
N ASN A 2 15.01 19.13 2.12
CA ASN A 2 14.50 18.75 3.43
C ASN A 2 15.15 17.41 3.85
N LEU A 3 16.02 17.44 4.87
CA LEU A 3 16.83 16.30 5.33
C LEU A 3 15.95 15.08 5.65
N LEU A 4 14.80 15.30 6.30
CA LEU A 4 13.85 14.24 6.63
C LEU A 4 13.33 13.53 5.37
N ARG A 5 12.93 14.30 4.35
CA ARG A 5 12.48 13.74 3.07
C ARG A 5 13.56 12.88 2.43
N SER A 6 14.81 13.34 2.44
CA SER A 6 15.93 12.57 1.88
C SER A 6 16.15 11.26 2.61
N ILE A 7 16.06 11.25 3.96
CA ILE A 7 16.20 10.04 4.77
C ILE A 7 15.09 9.04 4.46
N PHE A 8 13.82 9.48 4.41
CA PHE A 8 12.70 8.60 4.09
C PHE A 8 12.80 8.01 2.68
N LEU A 9 13.17 8.84 1.69
CA LEU A 9 13.34 8.37 0.31
C LEU A 9 14.50 7.39 0.17
N TYR A 10 15.61 7.63 0.87
CA TYR A 10 16.74 6.71 0.90
C TYR A 10 16.31 5.36 1.49
N GLY A 11 15.61 5.37 2.62
CA GLY A 11 15.08 4.16 3.25
C GLY A 11 14.13 3.38 2.33
N SER A 12 13.21 4.08 1.65
CA SER A 12 12.26 3.48 0.72
C SER A 12 12.90 2.83 -0.51
N LYS A 13 14.07 3.31 -0.95
CA LYS A 13 14.79 2.78 -2.12
C LYS A 13 15.81 1.69 -1.75
N ASN A 14 16.01 1.40 -0.48
CA ASN A 14 17.01 0.44 -0.02
C ASN A 14 16.47 -1.01 -0.15
N ASN A 15 17.10 -1.80 -1.02
CA ASN A 15 16.69 -3.19 -1.28
C ASN A 15 16.78 -4.11 -0.05
N LEU A 16 17.75 -3.88 0.85
CA LEU A 16 17.85 -4.66 2.08
C LEU A 16 16.65 -4.37 2.98
N LEU A 17 16.32 -3.09 3.19
CA LEU A 17 15.16 -2.71 3.99
C LEU A 17 13.86 -3.25 3.38
N LYS A 18 13.70 -3.17 2.05
CA LYS A 18 12.55 -3.76 1.34
C LYS A 18 12.42 -5.26 1.58
N ASN A 19 13.53 -5.99 1.61
CA ASN A 19 13.52 -7.44 1.80
C ASN A 19 13.33 -7.84 3.27
N TYR A 20 13.91 -7.13 4.23
CA TYR A 20 13.87 -7.54 5.64
C TYR A 20 12.69 -6.93 6.42
N LEU A 21 12.33 -5.67 6.18
CA LEU A 21 11.31 -4.98 6.99
C LEU A 21 9.94 -5.67 6.97
N PRO A 22 9.40 -6.13 5.83
CA PRO A 22 8.10 -6.79 5.78
C PRO A 22 8.03 -8.08 6.61
N HIS A 23 9.17 -8.68 6.96
CA HIS A 23 9.21 -9.88 7.80
C HIS A 23 8.98 -9.58 9.29
N PHE A 24 9.19 -8.34 9.75
CA PHE A 24 8.94 -8.01 11.15
C PHE A 24 7.46 -7.89 11.44
N TYR A 25 7.00 -8.52 12.53
CA TYR A 25 5.60 -8.51 12.94
C TYR A 25 5.06 -7.09 13.15
N PHE A 26 5.85 -6.21 13.77
CA PHE A 26 5.42 -4.83 14.01
C PHE A 26 5.23 -4.04 12.70
N VAL A 27 6.07 -4.30 11.68
CA VAL A 27 5.95 -3.67 10.36
C VAL A 27 4.67 -4.15 9.68
N ARG A 28 4.43 -5.47 9.64
CA ARG A 28 3.19 -6.03 9.07
C ARG A 28 1.94 -5.47 9.75
N LYS A 29 1.96 -5.38 11.09
CA LYS A 29 0.85 -4.83 11.87
C LYS A 29 0.63 -3.33 11.58
N ALA A 30 1.69 -2.56 11.42
CA ALA A 30 1.61 -1.14 11.08
C ALA A 30 1.04 -0.94 9.67
N VAL A 31 1.52 -1.71 8.68
CA VAL A 31 1.06 -1.63 7.28
C VAL A 31 -0.42 -1.98 7.16
N LYS A 32 -0.90 -3.02 7.85
CA LYS A 32 -2.32 -3.45 7.82
C LYS A 32 -3.33 -2.38 8.23
N LYS A 33 -2.90 -1.33 8.94
CA LYS A 33 -3.76 -0.20 9.29
C LYS A 33 -4.06 0.71 8.09
N PHE A 34 -3.14 0.77 7.12
CA PHE A 34 -3.22 1.63 5.95
C PHE A 34 -3.56 0.86 4.67
N MET A 35 -3.05 -0.36 4.56
CA MET A 35 -3.23 -1.25 3.42
C MET A 35 -3.90 -2.55 3.89
N PRO A 36 -5.15 -2.82 3.49
CA PRO A 36 -5.88 -3.99 3.98
C PRO A 36 -5.22 -5.30 3.56
N GLY A 37 -4.58 -5.31 2.39
CA GLY A 37 -3.79 -6.41 1.85
C GLY A 37 -3.40 -6.12 0.39
N GLU A 38 -2.98 -7.16 -0.32
CA GLU A 38 -2.53 -7.08 -1.72
C GLU A 38 -3.62 -7.54 -2.69
N PHE A 39 -4.64 -8.23 -2.20
CA PHE A 39 -5.72 -8.78 -3.01
C PHE A 39 -7.03 -8.00 -2.81
N LEU A 40 -7.90 -8.06 -3.81
CA LEU A 40 -9.23 -7.45 -3.75
C LEU A 40 -10.05 -8.00 -2.56
N ASP A 41 -9.93 -9.30 -2.28
CA ASP A 41 -10.63 -9.94 -1.16
C ASP A 41 -10.25 -9.34 0.19
N ASP A 42 -8.97 -8.98 0.38
CA ASP A 42 -8.50 -8.30 1.59
C ASP A 42 -9.18 -6.94 1.77
N ALA A 43 -9.31 -6.19 0.66
CA ALA A 43 -9.97 -4.90 0.66
C ALA A 43 -11.47 -5.05 0.96
N ILE A 44 -12.14 -6.05 0.38
CA ILE A 44 -13.56 -6.34 0.63
C ILE A 44 -13.79 -6.75 2.09
N GLU A 45 -12.91 -7.56 2.67
CA GLU A 45 -13.00 -7.94 4.08
C GLU A 45 -12.82 -6.73 5.00
N ALA A 46 -11.83 -5.87 4.72
CA ALA A 46 -11.64 -4.61 5.44
C ALA A 46 -12.87 -3.70 5.33
N ALA A 47 -13.47 -3.60 4.14
CA ALA A 47 -14.68 -2.83 3.90
C ALA A 47 -15.86 -3.36 4.74
N LYS A 48 -16.08 -4.68 4.80
CA LYS A 48 -17.10 -5.29 5.66
C LYS A 48 -16.89 -4.93 7.12
N ASN A 49 -15.64 -4.91 7.59
CA ASN A 49 -15.32 -4.56 8.97
C ASN A 49 -15.54 -3.07 9.29
N LEU A 50 -15.35 -2.19 8.31
CA LEU A 50 -15.68 -0.76 8.42
C LEU A 50 -17.20 -0.51 8.35
N ASN A 51 -17.91 -1.22 7.47
CA ASN A 51 -19.37 -1.15 7.35
C ASN A 51 -20.09 -1.59 8.63
N LYS A 52 -19.58 -2.61 9.35
CA LYS A 52 -20.07 -2.99 10.70
C LYS A 52 -20.03 -1.83 11.71
N LYS A 53 -19.21 -0.81 11.44
CA LYS A 53 -19.07 0.42 12.25
C LYS A 53 -19.81 1.61 11.65
N ASN A 54 -20.66 1.40 10.63
CA ASN A 54 -21.38 2.43 9.89
C ASN A 54 -20.46 3.46 9.21
N LEU A 55 -19.26 3.05 8.77
CA LEU A 55 -18.34 3.89 8.03
C LEU A 55 -18.45 3.60 6.53
N GLY A 56 -18.58 4.65 5.71
CA GLY A 56 -18.47 4.52 4.25
C GLY A 56 -17.05 4.13 3.82
N VAL A 57 -16.94 3.42 2.70
CA VAL A 57 -15.67 2.88 2.19
C VAL A 57 -15.46 3.30 0.75
N VAL A 58 -14.24 3.72 0.44
CA VAL A 58 -13.76 3.98 -0.93
C VAL A 58 -12.62 3.02 -1.20
N PHE A 59 -12.69 2.32 -2.35
CA PHE A 59 -11.61 1.44 -2.80
C PHE A 59 -10.62 2.23 -3.64
N THR A 60 -9.33 2.02 -3.38
CA THR A 60 -8.24 2.53 -4.20
C THR A 60 -7.36 1.36 -4.60
N TYR A 61 -7.25 1.11 -5.90
CA TYR A 61 -6.29 0.14 -6.42
C TYR A 61 -4.92 0.82 -6.51
N LEU A 62 -3.94 0.35 -5.70
CA LEU A 62 -2.59 0.90 -5.71
C LEU A 62 -1.75 0.24 -6.81
N GLY A 63 -1.11 1.08 -7.63
CA GLY A 63 -0.18 0.66 -8.66
C GLY A 63 1.13 1.44 -8.60
N GLU A 64 2.02 1.15 -9.54
CA GLU A 64 3.27 1.89 -9.73
C GLU A 64 3.10 3.06 -10.70
N ASN A 65 4.12 3.91 -10.81
CA ASN A 65 4.09 5.02 -11.75
C ASN A 65 4.16 4.51 -13.19
N LEU A 66 3.15 4.86 -13.99
CA LEU A 66 3.02 4.43 -15.38
C LEU A 66 4.10 5.08 -16.26
N ASN A 67 4.74 4.29 -17.12
CA ASN A 67 5.80 4.74 -18.03
C ASN A 67 5.40 4.66 -19.52
N ASN A 68 4.32 3.96 -19.84
CA ASN A 68 3.78 3.82 -21.19
C ASN A 68 2.24 3.64 -21.17
N ILE A 69 1.63 3.66 -22.35
CA ILE A 69 0.18 3.58 -22.52
C ILE A 69 -0.37 2.17 -22.19
N ASP A 70 0.39 1.12 -22.50
CA ASP A 70 -0.03 -0.26 -22.28
C ASP A 70 -0.22 -0.56 -20.78
N GLU A 71 0.65 -0.01 -19.92
CA GLU A 71 0.51 -0.05 -18.46
C GLU A 71 -0.76 0.66 -17.98
N ALA A 72 -1.17 1.75 -18.63
CA ALA A 72 -2.40 2.46 -18.31
C ALA A 72 -3.65 1.67 -18.71
N GLU A 73 -3.62 1.03 -19.87
CA GLU A 73 -4.70 0.15 -20.34
C GLU A 73 -4.89 -1.05 -19.39
N ALA A 74 -3.79 -1.61 -18.87
CA ALA A 74 -3.83 -2.75 -17.95
C ALA A 74 -4.52 -2.47 -16.59
N VAL A 75 -4.61 -1.20 -16.17
CA VAL A 75 -5.15 -0.81 -14.84
C VAL A 75 -6.40 0.08 -14.91
N LYS A 76 -6.96 0.26 -16.11
CA LYS A 76 -8.07 1.18 -16.36
C LYS A 76 -9.41 0.71 -15.78
N ASP A 77 -9.65 -0.59 -15.85
CA ASP A 77 -10.94 -1.25 -15.55
C ASP A 77 -10.92 -1.90 -14.16
#